data_AF-A0A2N4SKR4-F1
#
_entry.id   AF-A0A2N4SKR4-F1
#
_cell.length_a   1.000
_cell.length_b   1.000
_cell.length_c   1.000
_cell.angle_alpha   90.00
_cell.angle_beta   90.00
_cell.angle_gamma   90.00
#
_symmetry.space_group_name_H-M   'P 1'
#
loop_
_entity.id
_entity.type
_entity.pdbx_description
1 polymer ?
#
loop_
_entity_poly.entity_id
_entity_poly.type
_entity_poly.pdbx_seq_one_letter_code
_entity_poly.pdbx_strand_id
1 'polypeptide(L)'
;MNASTKSPRAYALYRKLVAEANERTIELCKDTDLTDAELWWCDLSPLEAWVFGIEPSLLNALVIGWVRYQDMVDCTDLEFADFREEERAAFPKLFQGERVVTLEGAVGFLMEACELPQVQSMMWVCRTFVQNARSGLYEAPTDAPPWAHGDVNPAGLFNDPDCWTLEGARGFW
;
A
#
# COMPACT_ATOMS: atom_id res chain seq x y z
N MET A 1 15.12 26.77 -0.25
CA MET A 1 14.43 25.48 -0.02
C MET A 1 14.12 25.43 1.47
N ASN A 2 12.85 25.49 1.85
CA ASN A 2 12.46 25.46 3.26
C ASN A 2 12.95 24.15 3.87
N ALA A 3 13.63 24.22 5.01
CA ALA A 3 14.00 23.04 5.77
C ALA A 3 12.71 22.30 6.12
N SER A 4 12.50 21.13 5.50
CA SER A 4 11.45 20.21 5.87
C SER A 4 11.51 20.05 7.39
N THR A 5 10.44 20.47 8.07
CA THR A 5 10.28 20.26 9.50
C THR A 5 10.00 18.77 9.68
N LYS A 6 11.06 17.97 9.67
CA LYS A 6 10.94 16.52 9.87
C LYS A 6 10.47 16.27 11.30
N SER A 7 9.79 15.14 11.52
CA SER A 7 9.63 14.51 12.83
C SER A 7 10.87 13.64 13.09
N PRO A 8 11.95 14.20 13.68
CA PRO A 8 13.26 13.55 13.68
C PRO A 8 13.28 12.26 14.49
N ARG A 9 12.48 12.15 15.57
CA ARG A 9 12.51 10.98 16.45
C ARG A 9 11.78 9.81 15.80
N ALA A 10 10.59 10.06 15.26
CA ALA A 10 9.85 9.04 14.54
C ALA A 10 10.56 8.61 13.25
N TYR A 11 11.17 9.53 12.51
CA TYR A 11 11.96 9.15 11.32
C TYR A 11 13.21 8.34 11.69
N ALA A 12 13.86 8.64 12.82
CA ALA A 12 14.97 7.83 13.31
C ALA A 12 14.52 6.41 13.69
N LEU A 13 13.37 6.27 14.37
CA LEU A 13 12.77 4.98 14.68
C LEU A 13 12.38 4.22 13.40
N TYR A 14 11.75 4.90 12.44
CA TYR A 14 11.39 4.34 11.13
C TYR A 14 12.60 3.71 10.45
N ARG A 15 13.70 4.46 10.30
CA ARG A 15 14.92 3.94 9.67
C ARG A 15 15.52 2.76 10.44
N LYS A 16 15.49 2.80 11.77
CA LYS A 16 15.96 1.70 12.62
C LYS A 16 15.16 0.43 12.35
N LEU A 17 13.83 0.50 12.41
CA LEU A 17 12.96 -0.66 12.20
C LEU A 17 13.10 -1.23 10.78
N VAL A 18 13.22 -0.36 9.76
CA VAL A 18 13.46 -0.80 8.38
C VAL A 18 14.81 -1.51 8.24
N ALA A 19 15.87 -0.95 8.84
CA ALA A 19 17.19 -1.57 8.81
C ALA A 19 17.20 -2.94 9.50
N GLU A 20 16.57 -3.05 10.68
CA GLU A 20 16.44 -4.30 11.44
C GLU A 20 15.62 -5.34 10.65
N ALA A 21 14.51 -4.93 10.03
CA ALA A 21 13.70 -5.83 9.21
C ALA A 21 14.45 -6.34 7.97
N ASN A 22 15.30 -5.49 7.37
CA ASN A 22 16.13 -5.84 6.22
C ASN A 22 17.34 -6.74 6.55
N GLU A 23 17.61 -7.03 7.83
CA GLU A 23 18.60 -8.05 8.19
C GLU A 23 18.16 -9.47 7.78
N ARG A 24 16.86 -9.66 7.55
CA ARG A 24 16.29 -10.90 7.03
C ARG A 24 15.98 -10.76 5.55
N THR A 25 16.13 -11.86 4.81
CA THR A 25 15.70 -11.92 3.42
C THR A 25 14.19 -11.73 3.35
N ILE A 26 13.75 -10.84 2.45
CA ILE A 26 12.33 -10.63 2.18
C ILE A 26 11.80 -11.86 1.43
N GLU A 27 10.83 -12.53 2.04
CA GLU A 27 10.14 -13.67 1.44
C GLU A 27 8.73 -13.23 1.00
N LEU A 28 8.40 -13.45 -0.28
CA LEU A 28 7.05 -13.19 -0.77
C LEU A 28 6.12 -14.33 -0.36
N CYS A 29 4.91 -13.96 0.08
CA CYS A 29 3.90 -14.92 0.48
C CYS A 29 3.41 -15.69 -0.76
N LYS A 30 3.45 -17.03 -0.68
CA LYS A 30 3.04 -17.91 -1.79
C LYS A 30 1.53 -18.14 -1.83
N ASP A 31 0.83 -17.79 -0.76
CA ASP A 31 -0.61 -17.98 -0.68
C ASP A 31 -1.32 -16.96 -1.57
N THR A 32 -2.32 -17.44 -2.30
CA THR A 32 -3.09 -16.63 -3.26
C THR A 32 -4.39 -16.09 -2.67
N ASP A 33 -4.76 -16.55 -1.46
CA ASP A 33 -6.01 -16.18 -0.78
C ASP A 33 -5.75 -15.30 0.45
N LEU A 34 -5.03 -14.19 0.23
CA LEU A 34 -4.79 -13.15 1.23
C LEU A 34 -5.95 -12.15 1.26
N THR A 35 -7.17 -12.66 1.43
CA THR A 35 -8.41 -11.84 1.44
C THR A 35 -8.66 -11.12 2.76
N ASP A 36 -8.08 -11.61 3.86
CA ASP A 36 -8.18 -11.01 5.18
C ASP A 36 -7.09 -9.93 5.39
N ALA A 37 -7.51 -8.67 5.44
CA ALA A 37 -6.62 -7.53 5.66
C ALA A 37 -6.07 -7.51 7.08
N GLU A 38 -6.81 -7.95 8.09
CA GLU A 38 -6.32 -7.93 9.48
C GLU A 38 -5.14 -8.89 9.66
N LEU A 39 -5.16 -10.02 8.94
CA LEU A 39 -4.11 -11.04 9.00
C LEU A 39 -2.94 -10.76 8.05
N TRP A 40 -3.20 -10.26 6.84
CA TRP A 40 -2.23 -10.29 5.73
C TRP A 40 -1.86 -8.90 5.18
N TRP A 41 -2.12 -7.82 5.92
CA TRP A 41 -1.85 -6.45 5.46
C TRP A 41 -0.35 -6.19 5.21
N CYS A 42 0.55 -6.87 5.92
CA CYS A 42 1.99 -6.69 5.81
C CYS A 42 2.66 -7.63 4.80
N ASP A 43 1.94 -8.67 4.34
CA ASP A 43 2.46 -9.63 3.36
C ASP A 43 2.28 -9.13 1.93
N LEU A 44 3.17 -9.59 1.05
CA LEU A 44 3.10 -9.33 -0.38
C LEU A 44 3.26 -10.63 -1.15
N SER A 45 2.29 -10.97 -1.99
CA SER A 45 2.40 -12.09 -2.91
C SER A 45 3.11 -11.70 -4.22
N PRO A 46 3.70 -12.65 -4.98
CA PRO A 46 4.27 -12.37 -6.29
C PRO A 46 3.25 -11.75 -7.27
N LEU A 47 1.99 -12.16 -7.19
CA LEU A 47 0.92 -11.62 -8.03
C LEU A 47 0.65 -10.14 -7.70
N GLU A 48 0.57 -9.80 -6.42
CA GLU A 48 0.37 -8.40 -6.00
C GLU A 48 1.58 -7.53 -6.35
N ALA A 49 2.80 -8.02 -6.13
CA ALA A 49 4.02 -7.32 -6.54
C ALA A 49 4.00 -7.00 -8.04
N TRP A 50 3.54 -7.94 -8.86
CA TRP A 50 3.44 -7.76 -10.30
C TRP A 50 2.28 -6.84 -10.72
N VAL A 51 1.05 -7.10 -10.26
CA VAL A 51 -0.17 -6.34 -10.64
C VAL A 51 -0.08 -4.89 -10.20
N PHE A 52 0.40 -4.63 -8.98
CA PHE A 52 0.58 -3.28 -8.46
C PHE A 52 1.94 -2.68 -8.82
N GLY A 53 2.87 -3.43 -9.43
CA GLY A 53 4.22 -2.93 -9.72
C GLY A 53 5.00 -2.52 -8.47
N ILE A 54 4.80 -3.22 -7.35
CA ILE A 54 5.49 -2.99 -6.09
C ILE A 54 6.84 -3.71 -6.13
N GLU A 55 7.92 -2.97 -5.90
CA GLU A 55 9.26 -3.54 -5.80
C GLU A 55 9.39 -4.30 -4.47
N PRO A 56 9.62 -5.63 -4.48
CA PRO A 56 9.69 -6.40 -3.24
C PRO A 56 10.77 -5.93 -2.26
N SER A 57 11.86 -5.35 -2.76
CA SER A 57 12.97 -4.83 -1.94
C SER A 57 12.54 -3.70 -1.00
N LEU A 58 11.40 -3.04 -1.29
CA LEU A 58 10.86 -1.93 -0.51
C LEU A 58 9.79 -2.35 0.48
N LEU A 59 9.43 -3.65 0.56
CA LEU A 59 8.32 -4.15 1.37
C LEU A 59 8.37 -3.65 2.81
N ASN A 60 9.48 -3.89 3.51
CA ASN A 60 9.63 -3.47 4.91
C ASN A 60 9.48 -1.95 5.08
N ALA A 61 10.03 -1.17 4.14
CA ALA A 61 9.95 0.28 4.18
C ALA A 61 8.52 0.80 3.98
N LEU A 62 7.75 0.16 3.08
CA LEU A 62 6.35 0.46 2.81
C LEU A 62 5.45 0.05 3.99
N VAL A 63 5.62 -1.15 4.51
CA VAL A 63 4.86 -1.70 5.66
C VAL A 63 5.04 -0.81 6.90
N ILE A 64 6.29 -0.54 7.29
CA ILE A 64 6.58 0.26 8.49
C ILE A 64 6.16 1.72 8.28
N GLY A 65 6.31 2.25 7.07
CA GLY A 65 5.86 3.60 6.73
C GLY A 65 4.33 3.74 6.82
N TRP A 66 3.61 2.68 6.43
CA TRP A 66 2.16 2.60 6.54
C TRP A 66 1.70 2.55 7.99
N VAL A 67 2.33 1.73 8.84
CA VAL A 67 2.07 1.72 10.30
C VAL A 67 2.28 3.11 10.90
N ARG A 68 3.38 3.77 10.55
CA ARG A 68 3.68 5.13 11.03
C ARG A 68 2.59 6.12 10.64
N TYR A 69 2.06 6.03 9.43
CA TYR A 69 0.92 6.87 9.00
C TYR A 69 -0.35 6.54 9.78
N GLN A 70 -0.67 5.26 9.97
CA GLN A 70 -1.85 4.81 10.71
C GLN A 70 -1.82 5.28 12.18
N ASP A 71 -0.67 5.21 12.84
CA ASP A 71 -0.48 5.73 14.20
C ASP A 71 -0.63 7.27 14.24
N MET A 72 -0.14 8.01 13.23
CA MET A 72 -0.34 9.47 13.14
C MET A 72 -1.83 9.82 13.08
N VAL A 73 -2.62 9.07 12.30
CA VAL A 73 -4.06 9.28 12.19
C VAL A 73 -4.88 8.59 13.28
N ASP A 74 -4.28 7.96 14.29
CA ASP A 74 -5.00 7.26 15.38
C ASP A 74 -5.88 6.09 14.89
N CYS A 75 -5.47 5.42 13.81
CA CYS A 75 -6.08 4.14 13.39
C CYS A 75 -5.52 2.96 14.18
N THR A 76 -4.29 3.09 14.69
CA THR A 76 -3.56 2.08 15.44
C THR A 76 -2.78 2.72 16.60
N ASP A 77 -2.39 1.88 17.56
CA ASP A 77 -1.51 2.24 18.68
C ASP A 77 -0.29 1.29 18.69
N LEU A 78 0.53 1.36 17.64
CA LEU A 78 1.69 0.50 17.44
C LEU A 78 3.01 1.24 17.74
N GLU A 79 4.02 1.04 16.90
CA GLU A 79 5.41 1.47 17.14
C GLU A 79 5.61 3.00 17.18
N PHE A 80 4.70 3.77 16.60
CA PHE A 80 4.83 5.22 16.43
C PHE A 80 3.82 6.04 17.26
N ALA A 81 2.97 5.40 18.08
CA ALA A 81 1.95 6.06 18.88
C ALA A 81 2.52 7.21 19.75
N ASP A 82 3.68 7.00 20.37
CA ASP A 82 4.36 8.01 21.21
C ASP A 82 4.83 9.26 20.45
N PHE A 83 4.88 9.21 19.12
CA PHE A 83 5.31 10.32 18.26
C PHE A 83 4.17 10.96 17.47
N ARG A 84 2.91 10.55 17.72
CA ARG A 84 1.72 11.02 16.99
C ARG A 84 1.64 12.55 16.90
N GLU A 85 1.79 13.24 18.02
CA GLU A 85 1.72 14.71 18.05
C GLU A 85 2.94 15.37 17.38
N GLU A 86 4.11 14.72 17.42
CA GLU A 86 5.30 15.16 16.68
C GLU A 86 5.06 15.08 15.16
N GLU A 87 4.48 13.97 14.69
CA GLU A 87 4.12 13.76 13.28
C GLU A 87 3.04 14.74 12.81
N ARG A 88 1.96 14.93 13.58
CA ARG A 88 0.89 15.87 13.25
C ARG A 88 1.40 17.31 13.16
N ALA A 89 2.31 17.70 14.04
CA ALA A 89 2.96 19.02 13.99
C ALA A 89 3.91 19.18 12.81
N ALA A 90 4.64 18.11 12.43
CA ALA A 90 5.56 18.10 11.30
C ALA A 90 4.83 18.08 9.94
N PHE A 91 3.72 17.36 9.85
CA PHE A 91 2.98 17.11 8.61
C PHE A 91 1.49 17.49 8.70
N PRO A 92 1.13 18.72 9.10
CA PRO A 92 -0.25 19.10 9.39
C PRO A 92 -1.17 19.02 8.17
N LYS A 93 -0.63 19.21 6.95
CA LYS A 93 -1.39 19.09 5.70
C LYS A 93 -1.78 17.65 5.35
N LEU A 94 -1.06 16.66 5.90
CA LEU A 94 -1.26 15.23 5.64
C LEU A 94 -2.19 14.57 6.67
N PHE A 95 -2.48 15.28 7.77
CA PHE A 95 -3.43 14.88 8.80
C PHE A 95 -4.80 15.52 8.53
N GLN A 96 -5.77 14.70 8.14
CA GLN A 96 -7.14 15.15 7.81
C GLN A 96 -8.15 14.92 8.94
N GLY A 97 -7.67 14.50 10.11
CA GLY A 97 -8.48 14.14 11.27
C GLY A 97 -8.18 12.74 11.77
N GLU A 98 -8.66 12.46 12.98
CA GLU A 98 -8.48 11.15 13.60
C GLU A 98 -9.33 10.10 12.88
N ARG A 99 -8.73 8.95 12.65
CA ARG A 99 -9.29 7.80 11.92
C ARG A 99 -9.68 8.11 10.48
N VAL A 100 -9.15 9.20 9.91
CA VAL A 100 -9.35 9.59 8.52
C VAL A 100 -8.12 9.23 7.69
N VAL A 101 -8.22 8.12 6.96
CA VAL A 101 -7.20 7.66 6.01
C VAL A 101 -7.61 8.10 4.60
N THR A 102 -6.85 9.02 4.00
CA THR A 102 -7.05 9.43 2.60
C THR A 102 -5.91 8.94 1.73
N LEU A 103 -6.18 8.66 0.45
CA LEU A 103 -5.15 8.28 -0.52
C LEU A 103 -4.04 9.34 -0.58
N GLU A 104 -4.42 10.61 -0.72
CA GLU A 104 -3.49 11.74 -0.81
C GLU A 104 -2.66 11.92 0.45
N GLY A 105 -3.29 11.81 1.64
CA GLY A 105 -2.61 11.91 2.92
C GLY A 105 -1.60 10.80 3.13
N ALA A 106 -2.00 9.55 2.86
CA ALA A 106 -1.12 8.40 2.99
C ALA A 106 0.05 8.42 2.00
N VAL A 107 -0.22 8.65 0.71
CA VAL A 107 0.82 8.70 -0.33
C VAL A 107 1.78 9.85 -0.05
N GLY A 108 1.24 11.03 0.28
CA GLY A 108 2.04 12.18 0.67
C GLY A 108 2.92 11.88 1.90
N PHE A 109 2.42 11.15 2.88
CA PHE A 109 3.16 10.80 4.08
C PHE A 109 4.31 9.83 3.80
N LEU A 110 4.06 8.78 3.02
CA LEU A 110 5.11 7.84 2.61
C LEU A 110 6.22 8.54 1.81
N MET A 111 5.87 9.51 0.97
CA MET A 111 6.84 10.31 0.21
C MET A 111 7.61 11.30 1.10
N GLU A 112 6.91 12.11 1.89
CA GLU A 112 7.53 13.24 2.60
C GLU A 112 8.14 12.84 3.94
N ALA A 113 7.44 12.00 4.71
CA ALA A 113 7.87 11.58 6.04
C ALA A 113 8.79 10.35 6.01
N CYS A 114 8.60 9.46 5.05
CA CYS A 114 9.38 8.22 4.90
C CYS A 114 10.39 8.23 3.75
N GLU A 115 10.39 9.29 2.92
CA GLU A 115 11.31 9.47 1.78
C GLU A 115 11.21 8.35 0.73
N LEU A 116 10.01 7.78 0.55
CA LEU A 116 9.78 6.69 -0.40
C LEU A 116 9.42 7.19 -1.81
N PRO A 117 9.75 6.41 -2.86
CA PRO A 117 9.41 6.77 -4.23
C PRO A 117 7.90 6.91 -4.43
N GLN A 118 7.46 7.97 -5.11
CA GLN A 118 6.03 8.27 -5.34
C GLN A 118 5.24 7.09 -5.88
N VAL A 119 5.76 6.41 -6.90
CA VAL A 119 5.07 5.27 -7.53
C VAL A 119 4.86 4.14 -6.52
N GLN A 120 5.90 3.82 -5.74
CA GLN A 120 5.85 2.73 -4.76
C GLN A 120 4.89 3.05 -3.61
N SER A 121 4.92 4.30 -3.14
CA SER A 121 3.95 4.82 -2.15
C SER A 121 2.51 4.72 -2.66
N MET A 122 2.25 5.16 -3.90
CA MET A 122 0.92 5.09 -4.49
C MET A 122 0.42 3.64 -4.64
N MET A 123 1.27 2.75 -5.15
CA MET A 123 0.89 1.36 -5.39
C MET A 123 0.63 0.59 -4.09
N TRP A 124 1.41 0.85 -3.05
CA TRP A 124 1.18 0.26 -1.73
C TRP A 124 -0.14 0.70 -1.09
N VAL A 125 -0.45 2.01 -1.14
CA VAL A 125 -1.71 2.52 -0.60
C VAL A 125 -2.91 1.98 -1.39
N CYS A 126 -2.83 1.96 -2.71
CA CYS A 126 -3.85 1.34 -3.56
C CYS A 126 -4.06 -0.15 -3.23
N ARG A 127 -2.97 -0.91 -3.09
CA ARG A 127 -3.04 -2.32 -2.69
C ARG A 127 -3.75 -2.49 -1.35
N THR A 128 -3.42 -1.65 -0.37
CA THR A 128 -4.02 -1.71 0.97
C THR A 128 -5.52 -1.40 0.94
N PHE A 129 -5.95 -0.40 0.17
CA PHE A 129 -7.37 -0.09 0.00
C PHE A 129 -8.14 -1.23 -0.67
N VAL A 130 -7.56 -1.84 -1.70
CA VAL A 130 -8.16 -3.01 -2.37
C VAL A 130 -8.28 -4.18 -1.39
N GLN A 131 -7.26 -4.44 -0.57
CA GLN A 131 -7.29 -5.50 0.42
C GLN A 131 -8.39 -5.26 1.48
N ASN A 132 -8.44 -4.07 2.07
CA ASN A 132 -9.49 -3.68 3.02
C ASN A 132 -10.90 -3.82 2.43
N ALA A 133 -11.09 -3.43 1.16
CA ALA A 133 -12.36 -3.59 0.47
C ALA A 133 -12.74 -5.08 0.29
N ARG A 134 -11.77 -5.94 -0.05
CA ARG A 134 -11.98 -7.40 -0.16
C ARG A 134 -12.31 -8.04 1.19
N SER A 135 -11.80 -7.50 2.28
CA SER A 135 -12.11 -7.96 3.65
C SER A 135 -13.47 -7.47 4.17
N GLY A 136 -14.22 -6.71 3.37
CA GLY A 136 -15.51 -6.16 3.80
C GLY A 136 -15.40 -5.05 4.85
N LEU A 137 -14.20 -4.46 5.03
CA LEU A 137 -13.98 -3.34 5.94
C LEU A 137 -14.53 -2.01 5.38
N TYR A 138 -14.92 -2.00 4.10
CA TYR A 138 -15.63 -0.90 3.46
C TYR A 138 -16.98 -1.35 2.90
N GLU A 139 -18.02 -0.55 3.13
CA GLU A 139 -19.31 -0.69 2.46
C GLU A 139 -19.20 -0.13 1.03
N ALA A 140 -18.70 -0.93 0.09
CA ALA A 140 -18.67 -0.58 -1.32
C ALA A 140 -19.90 -1.15 -2.05
N PRO A 141 -20.50 -0.41 -3.01
CA PRO A 141 -21.51 -0.98 -3.90
C PRO A 141 -20.89 -2.18 -4.63
N THR A 142 -21.49 -3.36 -4.48
CA THR A 142 -20.99 -4.60 -5.10
C THR A 142 -21.22 -4.64 -6.60
N ASP A 143 -22.22 -3.90 -7.09
CA ASP A 143 -22.64 -3.92 -8.49
C ASP A 143 -22.45 -2.57 -9.15
N ALA A 144 -21.78 -2.58 -10.31
CA ALA A 144 -21.77 -1.43 -11.20
C ALA A 144 -23.18 -1.18 -11.76
N PRO A 145 -23.65 0.07 -11.83
CA PRO A 145 -24.99 0.37 -12.33
C PRO A 145 -25.12 -0.06 -13.80
N PRO A 146 -26.31 -0.45 -14.28
CA PRO A 146 -26.51 -0.99 -15.63
C PRO A 146 -25.92 -0.11 -16.76
N TRP A 147 -25.93 1.21 -16.60
CA TRP A 147 -25.40 2.16 -17.57
C TRP A 147 -23.87 2.19 -17.67
N ALA A 148 -23.16 1.68 -16.66
CA ALA A 148 -21.69 1.61 -16.65
C ALA A 148 -21.18 0.37 -17.41
N HIS A 149 -22.05 -0.58 -17.76
CA HIS A 149 -21.70 -1.74 -18.58
C HIS A 149 -21.70 -1.32 -20.05
N GLY A 150 -20.52 -1.38 -20.68
CA GLY A 150 -20.37 -1.21 -22.13
C GLY A 150 -20.33 -2.55 -22.85
N ASP A 151 -20.66 -2.55 -24.14
CA ASP A 151 -20.49 -3.72 -24.99
C ASP A 151 -18.99 -4.04 -25.16
N VAL A 152 -18.57 -5.23 -24.75
CA VAL A 152 -17.20 -5.71 -24.99
C VAL A 152 -17.15 -6.38 -26.35
N ASN A 153 -16.31 -5.86 -27.26
CA ASN A 153 -15.97 -6.57 -28.49
C ASN A 153 -14.78 -7.52 -28.23
N PRO A 154 -15.01 -8.84 -28.10
CA PRO A 154 -13.95 -9.78 -27.80
C PRO A 154 -12.99 -9.98 -28.97
N ALA A 155 -13.31 -9.53 -30.18
CA ALA A 155 -12.44 -9.69 -31.35
C ALA A 155 -11.08 -9.03 -31.15
N GLY A 156 -11.00 -7.92 -30.40
CA GLY A 156 -9.74 -7.24 -30.10
C GLY A 156 -8.85 -7.96 -29.08
N LEU A 157 -9.44 -8.81 -28.22
CA LEU A 157 -8.72 -9.56 -27.18
C LEU A 157 -7.90 -10.73 -27.74
N PHE A 158 -8.17 -11.16 -28.97
CA PHE A 158 -7.49 -12.29 -29.64
C PHE A 158 -6.77 -11.88 -30.94
N ASN A 159 -6.78 -10.59 -31.30
CA ASN A 159 -6.20 -10.08 -32.54
C ASN A 159 -4.77 -9.55 -32.36
N ASP A 160 -4.27 -9.46 -31.13
CA ASP A 160 -2.86 -9.18 -30.87
C ASP A 160 -2.09 -10.52 -30.84
N PRO A 161 -1.20 -10.80 -31.80
CA PRO A 161 -0.42 -12.04 -31.83
C PRO A 161 0.51 -12.19 -30.61
N ASP A 162 0.75 -11.13 -29.84
CA ASP A 162 1.52 -11.14 -28.59
C ASP A 162 0.63 -11.11 -27.33
N CYS A 163 -0.72 -11.07 -27.47
CA CYS A 163 -1.58 -11.24 -26.30
C CYS A 163 -1.42 -12.67 -25.79
N TRP A 164 -1.13 -12.78 -24.50
CA TRP A 164 -0.91 -14.04 -23.83
C TRP A 164 -2.20 -14.85 -23.95
N THR A 165 -2.22 -15.82 -24.85
CA THR A 165 -3.30 -16.78 -24.98
C THR A 165 -3.49 -17.49 -23.64
N LEU A 166 -4.69 -17.99 -23.37
CA LEU A 166 -5.01 -18.77 -22.17
C LEU A 166 -4.06 -19.96 -21.90
N GLU A 167 -3.26 -20.37 -22.89
CA GLU A 167 -2.17 -21.34 -22.74
C GLU A 167 -0.93 -20.75 -22.03
N GLY A 168 -0.58 -19.48 -22.23
CA GLY A 168 0.50 -18.79 -21.51
C GLY A 168 0.16 -18.45 -20.05
N ALA A 169 -1.13 -18.36 -19.72
CA ALA A 169 -1.60 -18.13 -18.34
C ALA A 169 -1.67 -19.42 -17.50
N ARG A 170 -1.58 -20.60 -18.13
CA ARG A 170 -1.58 -21.91 -17.45
C ARG A 170 -0.17 -22.48 -17.36
N GLY A 171 0.57 -22.00 -16.36
CA GLY A 171 1.59 -22.80 -15.68
C GLY A 171 2.84 -23.11 -16.49
N PHE A 172 3.88 -22.29 -16.28
CA PHE A 172 5.21 -22.88 -16.16
C PHE A 172 5.25 -23.69 -14.86
N TRP A 173 5.30 -25.01 -15.05
CA TRP A 173 5.79 -25.99 -14.08
C TRP A 173 7.30 -25.89 -13.94
#